data_AF-A0A2N8M2L9-F1
#
_entry.id   AF-A0A2N8M2L9-F1
#
_cell.length_a   1.000
_cell.length_b   1.000
_cell.length_c   1.000
_cell.angle_alpha   90.00
_cell.angle_beta   90.00
_cell.angle_gamma   90.00
#
_symmetry.space_group_name_H-M   'P 1'
#
loop_
_entity.id
_entity.type
_entity.pdbx_description
1 polymer ?
#
loop_
_entity_poly.entity_id
_entity_poly.type
_entity_poly.pdbx_seq_one_letter_code
_entity_poly.pdbx_strand_id
1 'polypeptide(L)'
;MTAADGFLLGVALFLALAFRFLFRHLPEERWQFVASLPLKKRHDGAWQGLNLTFYGLFTGLAGGCGVACFILLTSAAGVSLLTALALTAGVLVICLPAAKIIATIVEKNRHGFTVGGASFVGILIAPLFLWLADTLSQRWWETPLPALPMLAAMSIAYVVGEGIGRLACISFGCCYGQALGKAPRWAQRMFATLNHVFIGKTKKIAFAGEMEAVPVIPIQAVTCVVYTSLALICMSLFFHGLFALAFALSLVGSQLWRVYSETLRADYRGGSKLFSAYQCMAMLAALYGVIISIVLPAHADLAPSLAAGFAGLWTPGVILSLQLITVIMFFFSGTSTITTGELRFGLAEDWRHQAGCQHPHAAE
;
A
#
# COMPACT_ATOMS: atom_id res chain seq x y z
N MET A 1 -15.64 -20.68 16.47
CA MET A 1 -14.57 -19.85 15.91
C MET A 1 -13.64 -20.78 15.16
N THR A 2 -13.53 -20.61 13.84
CA THR A 2 -12.62 -21.44 13.03
C THR A 2 -11.16 -21.05 13.30
N ALA A 3 -10.20 -21.89 12.90
CA ALA A 3 -8.77 -21.52 12.98
C ALA A 3 -8.45 -20.24 12.18
N ALA A 4 -9.16 -20.03 11.07
CA ALA A 4 -9.07 -18.81 10.27
C ALA A 4 -9.54 -17.58 11.04
N ASP A 5 -10.69 -17.65 11.72
CA ASP A 5 -11.19 -16.52 12.52
C ASP A 5 -10.22 -16.14 13.65
N GLY A 6 -9.65 -17.14 14.32
CA GLY A 6 -8.64 -16.91 15.37
C GLY A 6 -7.38 -16.24 14.82
N PHE A 7 -6.89 -16.69 13.67
CA PHE A 7 -5.77 -16.05 12.97
C PHE A 7 -6.08 -14.59 12.60
N LEU A 8 -7.24 -14.34 11.98
CA LEU A 8 -7.66 -13.00 11.56
C LEU A 8 -7.83 -12.05 12.75
N LEU A 9 -8.35 -12.54 13.88
CA LEU A 9 -8.42 -11.78 15.13
C LEU A 9 -7.01 -11.42 15.65
N GLY A 10 -6.07 -12.35 15.59
CA GLY A 10 -4.67 -12.10 15.93
C GLY A 10 -4.04 -11.02 15.05
N VAL A 11 -4.28 -11.08 13.74
CA VAL A 11 -3.84 -10.03 12.79
C VAL A 11 -4.51 -8.69 13.11
N ALA A 12 -5.81 -8.67 13.42
CA ALA A 12 -6.52 -7.45 13.80
C ALA A 12 -5.91 -6.78 15.04
N LEU A 13 -5.62 -7.57 16.08
CA LEU A 13 -4.99 -7.08 17.31
C LEU A 13 -3.58 -6.55 17.05
N PHE A 14 -2.78 -7.27 16.28
CA PHE A 14 -1.45 -6.82 15.89
C PHE A 14 -1.50 -5.49 15.13
N LEU A 15 -2.38 -5.37 14.12
CA LEU A 15 -2.56 -4.15 13.34
C LEU A 15 -3.07 -3.00 14.22
N ALA A 16 -3.99 -3.24 15.14
CA ALA A 16 -4.49 -2.21 16.06
C ALA A 16 -3.37 -1.64 16.94
N LEU A 17 -2.51 -2.49 17.49
CA LEU A 17 -1.34 -2.08 18.29
C LEU A 17 -0.32 -1.33 17.43
N ALA A 18 0.01 -1.87 16.26
CA ALA A 18 0.94 -1.24 15.32
C ALA A 18 0.45 0.13 14.86
N PHE A 19 -0.82 0.25 14.48
CA PHE A 19 -1.43 1.50 14.02
C PHE A 19 -1.52 2.55 15.12
N ARG A 20 -1.84 2.15 16.35
CA ARG A 20 -1.79 3.06 17.50
C ARG A 20 -0.42 3.70 17.65
N PHE A 21 0.64 2.93 17.49
CA PHE A 21 2.01 3.44 17.53
C PHE A 21 2.34 4.30 16.29
N LEU A 22 2.10 3.77 15.09
CA LEU A 22 2.52 4.39 13.84
C LEU A 22 1.77 5.69 13.54
N PHE A 23 0.46 5.76 13.78
CA PHE A 23 -0.32 6.99 13.53
C PHE A 23 0.16 8.16 14.39
N ARG A 24 0.67 7.88 15.59
CA ARG A 24 1.19 8.93 16.48
C ARG A 24 2.56 9.45 16.05
N HIS A 25 3.44 8.57 15.54
CA HIS A 25 4.85 8.91 15.33
C HIS A 25 5.19 9.26 13.87
N LEU A 26 4.57 8.61 12.88
CA LEU A 26 4.88 8.83 11.46
C LEU A 26 4.71 10.30 10.99
N PRO A 27 3.80 11.12 11.55
CA PRO A 27 3.72 12.54 11.20
C PRO A 27 4.94 13.37 11.62
N GLU A 28 5.78 12.89 12.52
CA GLU A 28 6.98 13.61 13.00
C GLU A 28 8.11 13.58 11.96
N GLU A 29 9.03 14.56 12.04
CA GLU A 29 10.10 14.76 11.06
C GLU A 29 11.09 13.58 11.00
N ARG A 30 11.42 12.97 12.14
CA ARG A 30 12.34 11.83 12.23
C ARG A 30 11.90 10.59 11.43
N TRP A 31 10.62 10.50 11.07
CA TRP A 31 10.04 9.40 10.29
C TRP A 31 9.92 9.75 8.80
N GLN A 32 10.66 10.75 8.32
CA GLN A 32 10.75 11.08 6.89
C GLN A 32 11.77 10.19 6.17
N PHE A 33 12.98 10.05 6.73
CA PHE A 33 14.10 9.36 6.12
C PHE A 33 14.50 8.12 6.94
N VAL A 34 14.67 6.99 6.25
CA VAL A 34 15.20 5.74 6.82
C VAL A 34 16.72 5.79 6.85
N ALA A 35 17.33 6.28 5.76
CA ALA A 35 18.77 6.37 5.60
C ALA A 35 19.15 7.43 4.57
N SER A 36 20.38 7.94 4.66
CA SER A 36 20.98 8.83 3.66
C SER A 36 22.30 8.23 3.19
N LEU A 37 22.42 7.94 1.90
CA LEU A 37 23.58 7.31 1.29
C LEU A 37 24.50 8.37 0.66
N PRO A 38 25.81 8.38 0.94
CA PRO A 38 26.74 9.29 0.27
C PRO A 38 26.92 8.88 -1.21
N LEU A 39 26.74 9.82 -2.13
CA LEU A 39 26.91 9.61 -3.57
C LEU A 39 28.22 10.18 -4.08
N LYS A 40 28.37 11.51 -4.03
CA LYS A 40 29.51 12.23 -4.62
C LYS A 40 30.07 13.23 -3.63
N LYS A 41 31.39 13.21 -3.45
CA LYS A 41 32.12 14.23 -2.68
C LYS A 41 32.19 15.53 -3.47
N ARG A 42 31.82 16.64 -2.84
CA ARG A 42 31.88 18.00 -3.36
C ARG A 42 33.24 18.64 -3.05
N HIS A 43 33.52 19.76 -3.72
CA HIS A 43 34.77 20.51 -3.58
C HIS A 43 35.00 21.07 -2.17
N ASP A 44 33.92 21.31 -1.41
CA ASP A 44 33.95 21.78 -0.02
C ASP A 44 34.15 20.65 1.02
N GLY A 45 34.37 19.41 0.55
CA GLY A 45 34.56 18.24 1.39
C GLY A 45 33.27 17.57 1.85
N ALA A 46 32.10 18.16 1.62
CA ALA A 46 30.81 17.54 1.92
C ALA A 46 30.44 16.47 0.88
N TRP A 47 29.58 15.53 1.26
CA TRP A 47 29.05 14.51 0.35
C TRP A 47 27.60 14.83 0.02
N GLN A 48 27.26 14.74 -1.26
CA GLN A 48 25.86 14.73 -1.70
C GLN A 48 25.20 13.44 -1.22
N GLY A 49 24.14 13.57 -0.43
CA GLY A 49 23.35 12.47 0.09
C GLY A 49 22.16 12.11 -0.80
N LEU A 50 21.91 10.82 -0.97
CA LEU A 50 20.66 10.25 -1.49
C LEU A 50 19.80 9.79 -0.33
N ASN A 51 18.60 10.34 -0.19
CA ASN A 51 17.71 10.00 0.92
C ASN A 51 16.77 8.85 0.54
N LEU A 52 16.79 7.79 1.35
CA LEU A 52 15.80 6.71 1.35
C LEU A 52 14.71 7.03 2.37
N THR A 53 13.45 6.92 1.98
CA THR A 53 12.31 7.40 2.77
C THR A 53 11.49 6.27 3.40
N PHE A 54 10.84 6.57 4.52
CA PHE A 54 9.87 5.66 5.12
C PHE A 54 8.64 5.46 4.22
N TYR A 55 8.34 6.44 3.35
CA TYR A 55 7.36 6.27 2.27
C TYR A 55 7.64 5.03 1.42
N GLY A 56 8.88 4.88 0.95
CA GLY A 56 9.28 3.70 0.20
C GLY A 56 9.15 2.43 1.01
N LEU A 57 9.58 2.46 2.29
CA LEU A 57 9.58 1.28 3.15
C LEU A 57 8.16 0.73 3.32
N PHE A 58 7.22 1.60 3.70
CA PHE A 58 5.82 1.20 3.83
C PHE A 58 5.17 0.85 2.49
N THR A 59 5.59 1.45 1.37
CA THR A 59 5.13 1.06 0.03
C THR A 59 5.61 -0.36 -0.33
N GLY A 60 6.86 -0.70 -0.04
CA GLY A 60 7.39 -2.05 -0.26
C GLY A 60 6.77 -3.10 0.66
N LEU A 61 6.53 -2.75 1.94
CA LEU A 61 5.80 -3.62 2.87
C LEU A 61 4.35 -3.82 2.42
N ALA A 62 3.66 -2.76 1.99
CA ALA A 62 2.31 -2.84 1.45
C ALA A 62 2.21 -3.78 0.24
N GLY A 63 3.15 -3.66 -0.72
CA GLY A 63 3.22 -4.54 -1.88
C GLY A 63 3.50 -5.99 -1.49
N GLY A 64 4.47 -6.22 -0.61
CA GLY A 64 4.80 -7.55 -0.09
C GLY A 64 3.62 -8.20 0.65
N CYS A 65 2.96 -7.46 1.55
CA CYS A 65 1.76 -7.92 2.26
C CYS A 65 0.58 -8.20 1.32
N GLY A 66 0.39 -7.38 0.28
CA GLY A 66 -0.64 -7.62 -0.75
C GLY A 66 -0.38 -8.92 -1.51
N VAL A 67 0.84 -9.13 -2.00
CA VAL A 67 1.21 -10.38 -2.71
C VAL A 67 1.13 -11.59 -1.78
N ALA A 68 1.58 -11.47 -0.52
CA ALA A 68 1.47 -12.53 0.47
C ALA A 68 0.00 -12.89 0.76
N CYS A 69 -0.87 -11.88 0.91
CA CYS A 69 -2.31 -12.07 1.05
C CYS A 69 -2.90 -12.82 -0.16
N PHE A 70 -2.50 -12.43 -1.38
CA PHE A 70 -3.00 -13.08 -2.59
C PHE A 70 -2.58 -14.55 -2.67
N ILE A 71 -1.32 -14.86 -2.40
CA ILE A 71 -0.81 -16.24 -2.37
C ILE A 71 -1.53 -17.04 -1.29
N LEU A 72 -1.68 -16.50 -0.08
CA LEU A 72 -2.37 -17.17 1.03
C LEU A 72 -3.80 -17.57 0.64
N LEU A 73 -4.58 -16.65 0.07
CA LEU A 73 -5.99 -16.91 -0.27
C LEU A 73 -6.13 -17.83 -1.49
N THR A 74 -5.29 -17.68 -2.51
CA THR A 74 -5.32 -18.55 -3.70
C THR A 74 -4.84 -19.97 -3.38
N SER A 75 -3.77 -20.13 -2.60
CA SER A 75 -3.34 -21.44 -2.11
C SER A 75 -4.35 -22.06 -1.15
N ALA A 76 -5.05 -21.25 -0.33
CA ALA A 76 -6.15 -21.75 0.49
C ALA A 76 -7.32 -22.31 -0.35
N ALA A 77 -7.57 -21.73 -1.53
CA ALA A 77 -8.56 -22.21 -2.49
C ALA A 77 -8.05 -23.34 -3.41
N GLY A 78 -6.85 -23.89 -3.16
CA GLY A 78 -6.28 -25.01 -3.91
C GLY A 78 -5.63 -24.63 -5.25
N VAL A 79 -5.40 -23.33 -5.50
CA VAL A 79 -4.74 -22.87 -6.73
C VAL A 79 -3.22 -23.07 -6.61
N SER A 80 -2.61 -23.55 -7.71
CA SER A 80 -1.16 -23.75 -7.76
C SER A 80 -0.40 -22.43 -7.59
N LEU A 81 0.74 -22.48 -6.90
CA LEU A 81 1.61 -21.32 -6.70
C LEU A 81 2.06 -20.70 -8.03
N LEU A 82 2.38 -21.54 -9.03
CA LEU A 82 2.81 -21.06 -10.34
C LEU A 82 1.73 -20.21 -11.01
N THR A 83 0.47 -20.66 -10.95
CA THR A 83 -0.66 -19.91 -11.48
C THR A 83 -0.83 -18.57 -10.74
N ALA A 84 -0.75 -18.58 -9.41
CA ALA A 84 -0.84 -17.35 -8.62
C ALA A 84 0.27 -16.33 -8.97
N LEU A 85 1.51 -16.80 -9.09
CA LEU A 85 2.65 -15.94 -9.47
C LEU A 85 2.51 -15.40 -10.90
N ALA A 86 2.15 -16.26 -11.86
CA ALA A 86 1.94 -15.86 -13.26
C ALA A 86 0.85 -14.78 -13.38
N LEU A 87 -0.25 -14.94 -12.63
CA LEU A 87 -1.33 -13.95 -12.63
C LEU A 87 -0.92 -12.64 -11.99
N THR A 88 -0.20 -12.70 -10.86
CA THR A 88 0.35 -11.51 -10.21
C THR A 88 1.25 -10.74 -11.17
N ALA A 89 2.17 -11.43 -11.84
CA ALA A 89 3.07 -10.84 -12.82
C ALA A 89 2.29 -10.21 -14.00
N GLY A 90 1.32 -10.92 -14.56
CA GLY A 90 0.50 -10.42 -15.67
C GLY A 90 -0.27 -9.15 -15.30
N VAL A 91 -0.90 -9.12 -14.13
CA VAL A 91 -1.63 -7.94 -13.63
C VAL A 91 -0.68 -6.76 -13.40
N LEU A 92 0.50 -6.98 -12.81
CA LEU A 92 1.50 -5.93 -12.60
C LEU A 92 2.03 -5.35 -13.92
N VAL A 93 2.32 -6.20 -14.90
CA VAL A 93 2.77 -5.79 -16.24
C VAL A 93 1.77 -4.88 -16.94
N ILE A 94 0.47 -5.08 -16.70
CA ILE A 94 -0.60 -4.26 -17.28
C ILE A 94 -0.84 -2.99 -16.43
N CYS A 95 -0.89 -3.13 -15.11
CA CYS A 95 -1.26 -2.03 -14.21
C CYS A 95 -0.18 -0.95 -14.11
N LEU A 96 1.12 -1.30 -14.19
CA LEU A 96 2.21 -0.34 -14.06
C LEU A 96 2.27 0.68 -15.22
N PRO A 97 2.23 0.26 -16.51
CA PRO A 97 2.09 1.18 -17.63
C PRO A 97 0.81 2.01 -17.55
N ALA A 98 -0.32 1.36 -17.22
CA ALA A 98 -1.62 2.02 -17.10
C ALA A 98 -1.60 3.13 -16.04
N ALA A 99 -0.94 2.91 -14.90
CA ALA A 99 -0.79 3.89 -13.83
C ALA A 99 -0.13 5.19 -14.31
N LYS A 100 0.88 5.08 -15.18
CA LYS A 100 1.62 6.22 -15.75
C LYS A 100 0.83 6.92 -16.86
N ILE A 101 0.17 6.15 -17.73
CA ILE A 101 -0.66 6.67 -18.82
C ILE A 101 -1.80 7.51 -18.22
N ILE A 102 -2.51 6.97 -17.22
CA ILE A 102 -3.62 7.68 -16.57
C ILE A 102 -3.11 8.91 -15.80
N ALA A 103 -1.92 8.86 -15.18
CA ALA A 103 -1.31 10.03 -14.54
C ALA A 103 -1.08 11.17 -15.53
N THR A 104 -0.58 10.80 -16.70
CA THR A 104 -0.29 11.75 -17.76
C THR A 104 -1.57 12.36 -18.33
N ILE A 105 -2.64 11.58 -18.46
CA ILE A 105 -3.92 12.05 -19.02
C ILE A 105 -4.71 12.87 -17.99
N VAL A 106 -4.88 12.35 -16.77
CA VAL A 106 -5.79 12.93 -15.76
C VAL A 106 -5.10 13.98 -14.91
N GLU A 107 -3.89 13.69 -14.41
CA GLU A 107 -3.15 14.62 -13.54
C GLU A 107 -2.26 15.58 -14.36
N LYS A 108 -2.16 15.38 -15.69
CA LYS A 108 -1.17 16.06 -16.57
C LYS A 108 0.28 15.93 -16.07
N ASN A 109 0.54 14.93 -15.23
CA ASN A 109 1.82 14.71 -14.60
C ASN A 109 2.57 13.57 -15.30
N ARG A 110 3.49 13.90 -16.21
CA ARG A 110 4.28 12.94 -16.99
C ARG A 110 5.25 12.09 -16.16
N HIS A 111 5.59 12.55 -14.96
CA HIS A 111 6.54 11.89 -14.06
C HIS A 111 5.85 11.21 -12.88
N GLY A 112 4.53 11.36 -12.75
CA GLY A 112 3.74 10.77 -11.68
C GLY A 112 3.20 9.39 -12.04
N PHE A 113 2.84 8.64 -11.01
CA PHE A 113 2.03 7.44 -11.11
C PHE A 113 0.72 7.66 -10.33
N THR A 114 -0.41 7.21 -10.88
CA THR A 114 -1.68 7.24 -10.14
C THR A 114 -2.05 5.84 -9.70
N VAL A 115 -2.13 5.69 -8.40
CA VAL A 115 -2.62 4.47 -7.77
C VAL A 115 -4.10 4.23 -8.14
N GLY A 116 -4.89 5.30 -8.25
CA GLY A 116 -6.31 5.21 -8.64
C GLY A 116 -6.53 4.69 -10.06
N GLY A 117 -5.80 5.21 -11.02
CA GLY A 117 -5.85 4.76 -12.41
C GLY A 117 -5.36 3.32 -12.57
N ALA A 118 -4.26 2.96 -11.89
CA ALA A 118 -3.76 1.59 -11.86
C ALA A 118 -4.83 0.62 -11.34
N SER A 119 -5.45 0.96 -10.20
CA SER A 119 -6.49 0.12 -9.61
C SER A 119 -7.74 0.02 -10.50
N PHE A 120 -8.18 1.12 -11.13
CA PHE A 120 -9.34 1.11 -12.01
C PHE A 120 -9.11 0.19 -13.23
N VAL A 121 -7.97 0.31 -13.88
CA VAL A 121 -7.61 -0.56 -15.02
C VAL A 121 -7.46 -2.00 -14.58
N GLY A 122 -6.82 -2.24 -13.43
CA GLY A 122 -6.72 -3.58 -12.85
C GLY A 122 -8.08 -4.21 -12.60
N ILE A 123 -9.04 -3.47 -12.05
CA ILE A 123 -10.41 -3.94 -11.79
C ILE A 123 -11.13 -4.33 -13.09
N LEU A 124 -10.99 -3.53 -14.16
CA LEU A 124 -11.63 -3.82 -15.45
C LEU A 124 -10.99 -5.02 -16.17
N ILE A 125 -9.67 -5.15 -16.08
CA ILE A 125 -8.92 -6.18 -16.82
C ILE A 125 -8.90 -7.51 -16.07
N ALA A 126 -8.96 -7.50 -14.74
CA ALA A 126 -8.82 -8.73 -13.93
C ALA A 126 -9.81 -9.84 -14.33
N PRO A 127 -11.13 -9.61 -14.53
CA PRO A 127 -12.04 -10.66 -14.96
C PRO A 127 -11.72 -11.19 -16.36
N LEU A 128 -11.35 -10.31 -17.31
CA LEU A 128 -10.98 -10.70 -18.68
C LEU A 128 -9.70 -11.53 -18.70
N PHE A 129 -8.72 -11.11 -17.90
CA PHE A 129 -7.45 -11.78 -17.77
C PHE A 129 -7.60 -13.15 -17.11
N LEU A 130 -8.44 -13.28 -16.08
CA LEU A 130 -8.75 -14.56 -15.46
C LEU A 130 -9.54 -15.48 -16.38
N TRP A 131 -10.48 -14.95 -17.16
CA TRP A 131 -11.20 -15.73 -18.17
C TRP A 131 -10.24 -16.31 -19.23
N LEU A 132 -9.28 -15.51 -19.69
CA LEU A 132 -8.24 -15.98 -20.61
C LEU A 132 -7.34 -17.04 -19.95
N ALA A 133 -6.92 -16.80 -18.69
CA ALA A 133 -6.09 -17.74 -17.96
C ALA A 133 -6.80 -19.08 -17.70
N ASP A 134 -8.10 -19.04 -17.38
CA ASP A 134 -8.93 -20.23 -17.20
C ASP A 134 -9.09 -21.01 -18.51
N THR A 135 -9.36 -20.31 -19.62
CA THR A 135 -9.47 -20.93 -20.95
C THR A 135 -8.15 -21.62 -21.36
N LEU A 136 -7.01 -20.97 -21.13
CA LEU A 136 -5.70 -21.57 -21.39
C LEU A 136 -5.42 -22.74 -20.44
N SER A 137 -5.81 -22.61 -19.17
CA SER A 137 -5.62 -23.65 -18.17
C SER A 137 -6.38 -24.92 -18.50
N GLN A 138 -7.64 -24.79 -18.88
CA GLN A 138 -8.47 -25.90 -19.33
C GLN A 138 -7.92 -26.54 -20.60
N ARG A 139 -7.37 -25.74 -21.53
CA ARG A 139 -6.83 -26.26 -22.79
C ARG A 139 -5.51 -27.03 -22.62
N TRP A 140 -4.64 -26.61 -21.70
CA TRP A 140 -3.28 -27.16 -21.59
C TRP A 140 -3.09 -28.10 -20.41
N TRP A 141 -3.84 -27.90 -19.32
CA TRP A 141 -3.69 -28.65 -18.07
C TRP A 141 -5.00 -29.27 -17.58
N GLU A 142 -6.10 -29.19 -18.36
CA GLU A 142 -7.42 -29.77 -18.04
C GLU A 142 -7.94 -29.42 -16.63
N THR A 143 -7.49 -28.29 -16.09
CA THR A 143 -7.76 -27.87 -14.72
C THR A 143 -8.51 -26.54 -14.74
N PRO A 144 -9.81 -26.52 -14.38
CA PRO A 144 -10.57 -25.29 -14.33
C PRO A 144 -10.10 -24.42 -13.17
N LEU A 145 -9.99 -23.12 -13.40
CA LEU A 145 -9.61 -22.17 -12.37
C LEU A 145 -10.86 -21.65 -11.64
N PRO A 146 -10.82 -21.55 -10.30
CA PRO A 146 -11.92 -20.96 -9.54
C PRO A 146 -11.92 -19.43 -9.68
N ALA A 147 -12.49 -18.95 -10.78
CA ALA A 147 -12.39 -17.55 -11.20
C ALA A 147 -12.90 -16.56 -10.14
N LEU A 148 -14.06 -16.82 -9.52
CA LEU A 148 -14.62 -15.93 -8.51
C LEU A 148 -13.80 -15.90 -7.20
N PRO A 149 -13.38 -17.05 -6.62
CA PRO A 149 -12.40 -17.04 -5.52
C PRO A 149 -11.12 -16.29 -5.87
N MET A 150 -10.59 -16.42 -7.09
CA MET A 150 -9.38 -15.71 -7.50
C MET A 150 -9.60 -14.20 -7.58
N LEU A 151 -10.73 -13.75 -8.14
CA LEU A 151 -11.13 -12.33 -8.13
C LEU A 151 -11.30 -11.79 -6.69
N ALA A 152 -11.92 -12.57 -5.80
CA ALA A 152 -12.05 -12.22 -4.39
C ALA A 152 -10.66 -12.06 -3.75
N ALA A 153 -9.76 -13.01 -3.95
CA ALA A 153 -8.39 -12.95 -3.45
C ALA A 153 -7.62 -11.74 -3.97
N MET A 154 -7.73 -11.42 -5.27
CA MET A 154 -7.12 -10.24 -5.89
C MET A 154 -7.65 -8.95 -5.27
N SER A 155 -8.98 -8.84 -5.12
CA SER A 155 -9.62 -7.65 -4.55
C SER A 155 -9.24 -7.45 -3.08
N ILE A 156 -9.26 -8.51 -2.28
CA ILE A 156 -8.85 -8.45 -0.87
C ILE A 156 -7.37 -8.06 -0.75
N ALA A 157 -6.48 -8.68 -1.54
CA ALA A 157 -5.06 -8.36 -1.57
C ALA A 157 -4.78 -6.90 -1.93
N TYR A 158 -5.52 -6.37 -2.91
CA TYR A 158 -5.48 -4.95 -3.26
C TYR A 158 -5.89 -4.06 -2.08
N VAL A 159 -6.99 -4.38 -1.39
CA VAL A 159 -7.45 -3.60 -0.23
C VAL A 159 -6.45 -3.66 0.93
N VAL A 160 -5.82 -4.81 1.19
CA VAL A 160 -4.73 -4.95 2.18
C VAL A 160 -3.56 -4.03 1.81
N GLY A 161 -3.09 -4.12 0.56
CA GLY A 161 -1.97 -3.32 0.07
C GLY A 161 -2.26 -1.83 0.14
N GLU A 162 -3.42 -1.38 -0.32
CA GLU A 162 -3.84 0.01 -0.20
C GLU A 162 -3.93 0.48 1.25
N GLY A 163 -4.48 -0.36 2.14
CA GLY A 163 -4.65 -0.03 3.55
C GLY A 163 -3.30 0.21 4.22
N ILE A 164 -2.39 -0.76 4.14
CA ILE A 164 -1.03 -0.66 4.69
C ILE A 164 -0.25 0.47 4.01
N GLY A 165 -0.43 0.66 2.70
CA GLY A 165 0.21 1.72 1.92
C GLY A 165 -0.12 3.13 2.41
N ARG A 166 -1.23 3.34 3.15
CA ARG A 166 -1.52 4.64 3.77
C ARG A 166 -0.54 5.03 4.85
N LEU A 167 0.20 4.08 5.45
CA LEU A 167 1.31 4.39 6.35
C LEU A 167 2.43 5.15 5.63
N ALA A 168 2.70 4.82 4.36
CA ALA A 168 3.62 5.58 3.53
C ALA A 168 3.13 7.03 3.40
N CYS A 169 1.84 7.21 3.11
CA CYS A 169 1.22 8.53 2.99
C CYS A 169 1.31 9.35 4.28
N ILE A 170 1.18 8.72 5.46
CA ILE A 170 1.35 9.39 6.76
C ILE A 170 2.82 9.75 7.00
N SER A 171 3.77 8.89 6.65
CA SER A 171 5.19 9.22 6.78
C SER A 171 5.57 10.43 5.92
N PHE A 172 5.18 10.47 4.65
CA PHE A 172 5.55 11.54 3.73
C PHE A 172 4.68 12.80 3.85
N GLY A 173 3.48 12.66 4.41
CA GLY A 173 2.46 13.70 4.41
C GLY A 173 1.87 13.94 3.03
N CYS A 174 1.53 12.89 2.28
CA CYS A 174 0.72 12.98 1.05
C CYS A 174 -0.70 12.44 1.26
N CYS A 175 -1.60 12.73 0.31
CA CYS A 175 -3.03 12.41 0.42
C CYS A 175 -3.65 12.95 1.74
N TYR A 176 -3.19 14.11 2.20
CA TYR A 176 -3.56 14.67 3.48
C TYR A 176 -4.98 15.24 3.49
N GLY A 177 -5.59 15.20 4.67
CA GLY A 177 -6.91 15.74 4.93
C GLY A 177 -6.93 17.27 4.93
N GLN A 178 -8.13 17.82 4.92
CA GLN A 178 -8.34 19.26 5.10
C GLN A 178 -7.90 19.71 6.50
N ALA A 179 -7.46 20.97 6.59
CA ALA A 179 -7.24 21.64 7.86
C ALA A 179 -8.51 21.59 8.71
N LEU A 180 -8.37 21.18 9.98
CA LEU A 180 -9.52 20.91 10.84
C LEU A 180 -10.40 22.15 10.99
N GLY A 181 -9.81 23.34 11.16
CA GLY A 181 -10.57 24.60 11.25
C GLY A 181 -11.41 24.96 10.01
N LYS A 182 -11.09 24.37 8.84
CA LYS A 182 -11.82 24.57 7.57
C LYS A 182 -12.72 23.39 7.20
N ALA A 183 -12.71 22.32 7.99
CA ALA A 183 -13.48 21.11 7.74
C ALA A 183 -14.98 21.29 8.08
N PRO A 184 -15.88 20.42 7.60
CA PRO A 184 -17.28 20.38 8.03
C PRO A 184 -17.43 20.21 9.55
N ARG A 185 -18.49 20.80 10.15
CA ARG A 185 -18.71 20.80 11.62
C ARG A 185 -18.69 19.42 12.26
N TRP A 186 -19.21 18.40 11.59
CA TRP A 186 -19.21 17.03 12.10
C TRP A 186 -17.77 16.47 12.19
N ALA A 187 -16.93 16.74 11.19
CA ALA A 187 -15.55 16.29 11.13
C ALA A 187 -14.69 17.02 12.17
N GLN A 188 -14.95 18.32 12.37
CA GLN A 188 -14.31 19.10 13.43
C GLN A 188 -14.54 18.47 14.81
N ARG A 189 -15.79 18.08 15.12
CA ARG A 189 -16.13 17.46 16.41
C ARG A 189 -15.47 16.09 16.57
N MET A 190 -15.54 15.26 15.53
CA MET A 190 -15.04 13.89 15.58
C MET A 190 -13.50 13.83 15.67
N PHE A 191 -12.80 14.73 14.98
CA PHE A 191 -11.34 14.76 14.91
C PHE A 191 -10.70 15.83 15.80
N ALA A 192 -11.45 16.42 16.72
CA ALA A 192 -10.92 17.39 17.69
C ALA A 192 -9.76 16.80 18.51
N THR A 193 -9.87 15.53 18.91
CA THR A 193 -8.84 14.80 19.67
C THR A 193 -8.07 13.79 18.81
N LEU A 194 -8.65 13.37 17.69
CA LEU A 194 -8.09 12.40 16.74
C LEU A 194 -7.66 13.12 15.47
N ASN A 195 -6.68 14.03 15.55
CA ASN A 195 -6.11 14.72 14.39
C ASN A 195 -4.66 14.31 14.17
N HIS A 196 -4.16 14.59 12.96
CA HIS A 196 -2.72 14.54 12.70
C HIS A 196 -2.16 15.95 12.62
N VAL A 197 -0.96 16.11 13.15
CA VAL A 197 -0.14 17.31 13.02
C VAL A 197 1.19 16.87 12.43
N PHE A 198 1.51 17.35 11.23
CA PHE A 198 2.74 16.98 10.54
C PHE A 198 3.83 17.99 10.84
N ILE A 199 5.01 17.50 11.19
CA ILE A 199 6.19 18.32 11.54
C ILE A 199 7.32 18.00 10.57
N GLY A 200 8.01 19.02 10.07
CA GLY A 200 9.14 18.90 9.17
C GLY A 200 8.84 19.46 7.78
N LYS A 201 9.64 20.45 7.37
CA LYS A 201 9.52 21.16 6.09
C LYS A 201 9.66 20.28 4.85
N THR A 202 10.29 19.12 5.01
CA THR A 202 10.53 18.16 3.92
C THR A 202 9.32 17.25 3.63
N LYS A 203 8.26 17.31 4.43
CA LYS A 203 7.00 16.58 4.17
C LYS A 203 6.14 17.31 3.14
N LYS A 204 5.44 16.56 2.29
CA LYS A 204 4.66 17.13 1.18
C LYS A 204 3.57 18.10 1.63
N ILE A 205 2.88 17.79 2.73
CA ILE A 205 1.91 18.69 3.35
C ILE A 205 2.51 20.05 3.75
N ALA A 206 3.77 20.08 4.19
CA ALA A 206 4.44 21.31 4.58
C ALA A 206 4.78 22.18 3.36
N PHE A 207 5.49 21.64 2.36
CA PHE A 207 5.96 22.44 1.23
C PHE A 207 4.93 22.66 0.11
N ALA A 208 3.97 21.76 -0.08
CA ALA A 208 2.96 21.87 -1.13
C ALA A 208 1.59 22.31 -0.60
N GLY A 209 1.31 22.04 0.67
CA GLY A 209 0.05 22.41 1.32
C GLY A 209 0.17 23.62 2.25
N GLU A 210 1.39 24.08 2.57
CA GLU A 210 1.66 25.14 3.55
C GLU A 210 1.00 24.86 4.92
N MET A 211 0.91 23.58 5.30
CA MET A 211 0.20 23.10 6.49
C MET A 211 1.13 22.38 7.48
N GLU A 212 2.36 22.87 7.65
CA GLU A 212 3.23 22.42 8.73
C GLU A 212 2.63 22.82 10.09
N ALA A 213 2.67 21.92 11.07
CA ALA A 213 2.13 22.12 12.41
C ALA A 213 0.62 22.48 12.47
N VAL A 214 -0.12 22.26 11.38
CA VAL A 214 -1.57 22.47 11.32
C VAL A 214 -2.31 21.17 11.64
N PRO A 215 -3.31 21.18 12.55
CA PRO A 215 -4.19 20.04 12.74
C PRO A 215 -5.02 19.75 11.50
N VAL A 216 -4.91 18.53 10.97
CA VAL A 216 -5.66 18.07 9.80
C VAL A 216 -6.47 16.82 10.12
N ILE A 217 -7.52 16.58 9.32
CA ILE A 217 -8.27 15.32 9.33
C ILE A 217 -7.28 14.17 9.02
N PRO A 218 -7.18 13.12 9.86
CA PRO A 218 -6.23 12.03 9.68
C PRO A 218 -6.75 11.01 8.65
N ILE A 219 -7.14 11.48 7.46
CA ILE A 219 -7.85 10.68 6.46
C ILE A 219 -7.05 9.46 6.01
N GLN A 220 -5.71 9.54 6.03
CA GLN A 220 -4.85 8.40 5.72
C GLN A 220 -4.96 7.31 6.80
N ALA A 221 -4.98 7.68 8.08
CA ALA A 221 -5.14 6.74 9.18
C ALA A 221 -6.54 6.10 9.17
N VAL A 222 -7.58 6.91 8.94
CA VAL A 222 -8.95 6.39 8.81
C VAL A 222 -9.05 5.40 7.64
N THR A 223 -8.47 5.75 6.48
CA THR A 223 -8.44 4.84 5.32
C THR A 223 -7.67 3.56 5.63
N CYS A 224 -6.55 3.65 6.34
CA CYS A 224 -5.76 2.51 6.77
C CYS A 224 -6.60 1.52 7.62
N VAL A 225 -7.33 2.03 8.61
CA VAL A 225 -8.22 1.23 9.46
C VAL A 225 -9.41 0.66 8.68
N VAL A 226 -10.09 1.48 7.89
CA VAL A 226 -11.26 1.05 7.10
C VAL A 226 -10.87 -0.07 6.14
N TYR A 227 -9.77 0.09 5.40
CA TYR A 227 -9.36 -0.91 4.41
C TYR A 227 -8.87 -2.20 5.05
N THR A 228 -8.04 -2.12 6.10
CA THR A 228 -7.57 -3.34 6.76
C THR A 228 -8.69 -4.08 7.48
N SER A 229 -9.64 -3.37 8.11
CA SER A 229 -10.83 -3.99 8.70
C SER A 229 -11.72 -4.63 7.63
N LEU A 230 -11.95 -3.93 6.53
CA LEU A 230 -12.70 -4.44 5.37
C LEU A 230 -12.05 -5.70 4.81
N ALA A 231 -10.72 -5.69 4.62
CA ALA A 231 -9.98 -6.83 4.14
C ALA A 231 -10.09 -8.03 5.09
N LEU A 232 -9.95 -7.85 6.40
CA LEU A 232 -10.09 -8.93 7.38
C LEU A 232 -11.50 -9.53 7.41
N ILE A 233 -12.53 -8.69 7.32
CA ILE A 233 -13.92 -9.16 7.19
C ILE A 233 -14.08 -9.97 5.89
N CYS A 234 -13.57 -9.47 4.77
CA CYS A 234 -13.66 -10.17 3.49
C CYS A 234 -12.84 -11.47 3.47
N MET A 235 -11.70 -11.54 4.16
CA MET A 235 -10.95 -12.78 4.36
C MET A 235 -11.75 -13.79 5.18
N SER A 236 -12.44 -13.37 6.24
CA SER A 236 -13.31 -14.27 7.02
C SER A 236 -14.43 -14.82 6.13
N LEU A 237 -15.11 -13.96 5.37
CA LEU A 237 -16.11 -14.39 4.37
C LEU A 237 -15.53 -15.36 3.33
N PHE A 238 -14.31 -15.11 2.86
CA PHE A 238 -13.59 -15.99 1.94
C PHE A 238 -13.38 -17.38 2.55
N PHE A 239 -12.87 -17.46 3.78
CA PHE A 239 -12.67 -18.75 4.48
C PHE A 239 -13.98 -19.49 4.79
N HIS A 240 -15.10 -18.78 4.84
CA HIS A 240 -16.44 -19.36 4.94
C HIS A 240 -17.06 -19.75 3.58
N GLY A 241 -16.31 -19.67 2.48
CA GLY A 241 -16.79 -20.02 1.13
C GLY A 241 -17.73 -18.98 0.51
N LEU A 242 -17.92 -17.82 1.14
CA LEU A 242 -18.79 -16.74 0.67
C LEU A 242 -18.06 -15.82 -0.32
N PHE A 243 -17.53 -16.39 -1.42
CA PHE A 243 -16.62 -15.71 -2.34
C PHE A 243 -17.25 -14.50 -3.06
N ALA A 244 -18.51 -14.62 -3.50
CA ALA A 244 -19.24 -13.54 -4.15
C ALA A 244 -19.37 -12.32 -3.24
N LEU A 245 -19.75 -12.55 -1.98
CA LEU A 245 -19.88 -11.50 -0.98
C LEU A 245 -18.52 -10.93 -0.61
N ALA A 246 -17.49 -11.77 -0.43
CA ALA A 246 -16.13 -11.32 -0.16
C ALA A 246 -15.61 -10.39 -1.26
N PHE A 247 -15.77 -10.76 -2.53
CA PHE A 247 -15.38 -9.95 -3.70
C PHE A 247 -16.19 -8.65 -3.80
N ALA A 248 -17.51 -8.73 -3.73
CA ALA A 248 -18.38 -7.56 -3.84
C ALA A 248 -18.10 -6.58 -2.70
N LEU A 249 -17.98 -7.06 -1.46
CA LEU A 249 -17.74 -6.22 -0.29
C LEU A 249 -16.36 -5.57 -0.33
N SER A 250 -15.29 -6.30 -0.69
CA SER A 250 -13.95 -5.71 -0.77
C SER A 250 -13.87 -4.65 -1.87
N LEU A 251 -14.47 -4.92 -3.03
CA LEU A 251 -14.44 -4.00 -4.17
C LEU A 251 -15.34 -2.79 -3.94
N VAL A 252 -16.64 -3.00 -3.67
CA VAL A 252 -17.59 -1.90 -3.44
C VAL A 252 -17.19 -1.10 -2.21
N GLY A 253 -16.83 -1.75 -1.10
CA GLY A 253 -16.44 -1.08 0.13
C GLY A 253 -15.22 -0.17 -0.07
N SER A 254 -14.19 -0.66 -0.76
CA SER A 254 -13.00 0.15 -1.05
C SER A 254 -13.30 1.31 -2.01
N GLN A 255 -14.11 1.09 -3.04
CA GLN A 255 -14.46 2.14 -4.00
C GLN A 255 -15.38 3.21 -3.41
N LEU A 256 -16.40 2.83 -2.65
CA LEU A 256 -17.28 3.80 -1.98
C LEU A 256 -16.51 4.64 -0.96
N TRP A 257 -15.62 4.01 -0.19
CA TRP A 257 -14.73 4.74 0.70
C TRP A 257 -13.80 5.69 -0.07
N ARG A 258 -13.29 5.28 -1.24
CA ARG A 258 -12.50 6.16 -2.10
C ARG A 258 -13.29 7.40 -2.54
N VAL A 259 -14.56 7.23 -2.92
CA VAL A 259 -15.45 8.35 -3.28
C VAL A 259 -15.64 9.29 -2.10
N TYR A 260 -15.95 8.73 -0.93
CA TYR A 260 -16.22 9.49 0.28
C TYR A 260 -14.97 10.21 0.83
N SER A 261 -13.86 9.49 0.99
CA SER A 261 -12.62 10.01 1.56
C SER A 261 -12.01 11.16 0.76
N GLU A 262 -12.26 11.21 -0.56
CA GLU A 262 -11.82 12.31 -1.42
C GLU A 262 -12.47 13.66 -1.02
N THR A 263 -13.70 13.64 -0.49
CA THR A 263 -14.39 14.85 -0.01
C THR A 263 -13.72 15.50 1.22
N LEU A 264 -12.91 14.71 1.94
CA LEU A 264 -12.21 15.12 3.16
C LEU A 264 -10.73 15.45 2.92
N ARG A 265 -10.24 15.24 1.69
CA ARG A 265 -8.85 15.52 1.30
C ARG A 265 -8.67 16.97 0.88
N ALA A 266 -7.47 17.49 1.12
CA ALA A 266 -7.00 18.77 0.59
C ALA A 266 -5.92 18.60 -0.51
N ASP A 267 -5.27 17.44 -0.58
CA ASP A 267 -4.31 17.08 -1.65
C ASP A 267 -5.06 16.68 -2.94
N TYR A 268 -5.73 17.66 -3.57
CA TYR A 268 -6.62 17.42 -4.71
C TYR A 268 -5.86 17.14 -6.00
N ARG A 269 -6.16 16.02 -6.66
CA ARG A 269 -5.64 15.66 -7.98
C ARG A 269 -6.80 15.40 -8.94
N GLY A 270 -6.83 16.07 -10.10
CA GLY A 270 -7.84 15.81 -11.14
C GLY A 270 -8.85 16.91 -11.48
N GLY A 271 -8.58 18.17 -11.10
CA GLY A 271 -9.04 19.35 -11.85
C GLY A 271 -10.49 19.83 -11.75
N SER A 272 -11.45 19.10 -11.17
CA SER A 272 -12.83 19.60 -10.95
C SER A 272 -13.06 19.98 -9.48
N LYS A 273 -13.92 20.96 -9.16
CA LYS A 273 -14.19 21.35 -7.75
C LYS A 273 -15.36 20.58 -7.09
N LEU A 274 -16.10 19.78 -7.86
CA LEU A 274 -17.37 19.18 -7.43
C LEU A 274 -17.34 17.64 -7.45
N PHE A 275 -16.76 17.02 -8.47
CA PHE A 275 -16.69 15.56 -8.60
C PHE A 275 -15.48 15.12 -9.41
N SER A 276 -14.50 14.46 -8.77
CA SER A 276 -13.23 14.13 -9.40
C SER A 276 -13.38 12.97 -10.40
N ALA A 277 -12.52 12.93 -11.42
CA ALA A 277 -12.46 11.79 -12.34
C ALA A 277 -12.26 10.46 -11.58
N TYR A 278 -11.53 10.48 -10.47
CA TYR A 278 -11.32 9.31 -9.62
C TYR A 278 -12.59 8.86 -8.89
N GLN A 279 -13.48 9.79 -8.50
CA GLN A 279 -14.77 9.42 -7.90
C GLN A 279 -15.68 8.74 -8.92
N CYS A 280 -15.67 9.21 -10.19
CA CYS A 280 -16.40 8.57 -11.28
C CYS A 280 -15.87 7.15 -11.56
N MET A 281 -14.55 7.02 -11.70
CA MET A 281 -13.90 5.71 -11.88
C MET A 281 -14.24 4.73 -10.75
N ALA A 282 -14.24 5.20 -9.49
CA ALA A 282 -14.57 4.38 -8.34
C ALA A 282 -16.05 3.91 -8.37
N MET A 283 -16.99 4.79 -8.71
CA MET A 283 -18.41 4.42 -8.83
C MET A 283 -18.64 3.38 -9.94
N LEU A 284 -18.00 3.56 -11.10
CA LEU A 284 -18.06 2.61 -12.21
C LEU A 284 -17.46 1.26 -11.82
N ALA A 285 -16.31 1.26 -11.13
CA ALA A 285 -15.67 0.05 -10.63
C ALA A 285 -16.54 -0.68 -9.59
N ALA A 286 -17.24 0.05 -8.71
CA ALA A 286 -18.17 -0.53 -7.75
C ALA A 286 -19.34 -1.23 -8.46
N LEU A 287 -19.96 -0.56 -9.43
CA LEU A 287 -21.06 -1.14 -10.21
C LEU A 287 -20.59 -2.39 -10.98
N TYR A 288 -19.43 -2.30 -11.63
CA TYR A 288 -18.83 -3.43 -12.34
C TYR A 288 -18.58 -4.63 -11.41
N GLY A 289 -18.09 -4.38 -10.19
CA GLY A 289 -17.91 -5.40 -9.17
C GLY A 289 -19.18 -6.14 -8.79
N VAL A 290 -20.28 -5.41 -8.59
CA VAL A 290 -21.60 -6.00 -8.29
C VAL A 290 -22.05 -6.89 -9.44
N ILE A 291 -21.96 -6.40 -10.68
CA ILE A 291 -22.35 -7.17 -11.88
C ILE A 291 -21.56 -8.48 -11.95
N ILE A 292 -20.23 -8.42 -11.83
CA ILE A 292 -19.37 -9.61 -11.89
C ILE A 292 -19.68 -10.59 -10.76
N SER A 293 -20.00 -10.11 -9.56
CA SER A 293 -20.36 -10.98 -8.42
C SER A 293 -21.67 -11.76 -8.62
N ILE A 294 -22.58 -11.24 -9.44
CA ILE A 294 -23.87 -11.88 -9.75
C ILE A 294 -23.74 -12.84 -10.94
N VAL A 295 -22.90 -12.48 -11.93
CA VAL A 295 -22.76 -13.24 -13.18
C VAL A 295 -21.89 -14.48 -13.02
N LEU A 296 -20.83 -14.43 -12.21
CA LEU A 296 -19.90 -15.55 -12.07
C LEU A 296 -20.43 -16.63 -11.12
N PRO A 297 -20.09 -17.91 -11.37
CA PRO A 297 -20.48 -19.01 -10.50
C PRO A 297 -19.88 -18.84 -9.10
N ALA A 298 -20.69 -19.14 -8.08
CA ALA A 298 -20.31 -18.94 -6.68
C ALA A 298 -19.19 -19.88 -6.20
N HIS A 299 -18.99 -21.03 -6.86
CA HIS A 299 -18.10 -22.11 -6.43
C HIS A 299 -18.29 -22.50 -4.95
N ALA A 300 -19.55 -22.67 -4.51
CA ALA A 300 -19.91 -22.93 -3.11
C ALA A 300 -19.34 -24.23 -2.53
N ASP A 301 -18.90 -25.16 -3.38
CA ASP A 301 -18.35 -26.45 -2.97
C ASP A 301 -16.87 -26.37 -2.54
N LEU A 302 -16.19 -25.25 -2.82
CA LEU A 302 -14.82 -25.04 -2.36
C LEU A 302 -14.81 -24.72 -0.87
N ALA A 303 -14.01 -25.46 -0.10
CA ALA A 303 -13.75 -25.20 1.31
C ALA A 303 -12.30 -24.72 1.50
N PRO A 304 -12.06 -23.39 1.60
CA PRO A 304 -10.71 -22.87 1.72
C PRO A 304 -10.00 -23.33 2.99
N SER A 305 -8.78 -23.81 2.86
CA SER A 305 -7.97 -24.29 3.99
C SER A 305 -6.87 -23.30 4.36
N LEU A 306 -6.93 -22.77 5.59
CA LEU A 306 -5.87 -21.90 6.12
C LEU A 306 -4.51 -22.62 6.14
N ALA A 307 -4.49 -23.92 6.45
CA ALA A 307 -3.26 -24.71 6.45
C ALA A 307 -2.63 -24.79 5.05
N ALA A 308 -3.45 -24.97 4.01
CA ALA A 308 -2.98 -24.96 2.63
C ALA A 308 -2.46 -23.57 2.22
N GLY A 309 -3.13 -22.49 2.67
CA GLY A 309 -2.67 -21.11 2.49
C GLY A 309 -1.28 -20.87 3.10
N PHE A 310 -1.06 -21.30 4.35
CA PHE A 310 0.25 -21.19 4.99
C PHE A 310 1.31 -22.08 4.33
N ALA A 311 0.95 -23.30 3.92
CA ALA A 311 1.88 -24.17 3.20
C ALA A 311 2.37 -23.52 1.89
N GLY A 312 1.48 -22.82 1.17
CA GLY A 312 1.86 -22.06 -0.03
C GLY A 312 2.83 -20.91 0.25
N LEU A 313 2.62 -20.18 1.35
CA LEU A 313 3.52 -19.10 1.79
C LEU A 313 4.86 -19.60 2.33
N TRP A 314 4.86 -20.74 3.01
CA TRP A 314 6.02 -21.28 3.73
C TRP A 314 6.97 -22.07 2.82
N THR A 315 7.22 -21.54 1.62
CA THR A 315 8.21 -22.09 0.70
C THR A 315 9.38 -21.11 0.53
N PRO A 316 10.63 -21.59 0.45
CA PRO A 316 11.79 -20.70 0.31
C PRO A 316 11.68 -19.75 -0.89
N GLY A 317 11.14 -20.24 -2.02
CA GLY A 317 10.95 -19.45 -3.22
C GLY A 317 9.97 -18.28 -3.02
N VAL A 318 8.85 -18.50 -2.32
CA VAL A 318 7.89 -17.43 -2.03
C VAL A 318 8.47 -16.41 -1.06
N ILE A 319 9.15 -16.87 0.00
CA ILE A 319 9.75 -15.97 0.99
C ILE A 319 10.79 -15.05 0.32
N LEU A 320 11.69 -15.60 -0.49
CA LEU A 320 12.69 -14.83 -1.23
C LEU A 320 12.04 -13.89 -2.25
N SER A 321 10.98 -14.34 -2.93
CA SER A 321 10.24 -13.50 -3.89
C SER A 321 9.56 -12.31 -3.20
N LEU A 322 8.94 -12.53 -2.05
CA LEU A 322 8.32 -11.47 -1.25
C LEU A 322 9.35 -10.46 -0.76
N GLN A 323 10.50 -10.93 -0.25
CA GLN A 323 11.62 -10.07 0.14
C GLN A 323 12.11 -9.24 -1.05
N LEU A 324 12.30 -9.86 -2.21
CA LEU A 324 12.75 -9.19 -3.43
C LEU A 324 11.76 -8.13 -3.88
N ILE A 325 10.46 -8.45 -3.93
CA ILE A 325 9.40 -7.49 -4.28
C ILE A 325 9.40 -6.31 -3.32
N THR A 326 9.46 -6.56 -2.00
CA THR A 326 9.51 -5.51 -0.99
C THR A 326 10.74 -4.63 -1.15
N VAL A 327 11.92 -5.20 -1.38
CA VAL A 327 13.17 -4.46 -1.57
C VAL A 327 13.16 -3.65 -2.86
N ILE A 328 12.72 -4.23 -3.98
CA ILE A 328 12.61 -3.52 -5.26
C ILE A 328 11.65 -2.34 -5.12
N MET A 329 10.47 -2.56 -4.53
CA MET A 329 9.49 -1.50 -4.32
C MET A 329 9.99 -0.43 -3.34
N PHE A 330 10.74 -0.83 -2.31
CA PHE A 330 11.38 0.09 -1.37
C PHE A 330 12.37 1.01 -2.09
N PHE A 331 13.28 0.48 -2.90
CA PHE A 331 14.22 1.33 -3.63
C PHE A 331 13.54 2.16 -4.72
N PHE A 332 12.60 1.57 -5.46
CA PHE A 332 11.88 2.26 -6.52
C PHE A 332 11.04 3.44 -6.01
N SER A 333 10.30 3.26 -4.91
CA SER A 333 9.42 4.29 -4.36
C SER A 333 10.06 5.12 -3.24
N GLY A 334 11.12 4.60 -2.62
CA GLY A 334 11.76 5.19 -1.44
C GLY A 334 12.93 6.08 -1.75
N THR A 335 13.54 5.94 -2.93
CA THR A 335 14.57 6.85 -3.41
C THR A 335 13.95 8.21 -3.65
N SER A 336 14.25 9.18 -2.78
CA SER A 336 13.69 10.51 -2.89
C SER A 336 14.32 11.27 -4.06
N THR A 337 13.48 11.72 -4.98
CA THR A 337 13.86 12.65 -6.06
C THR A 337 13.59 14.10 -5.73
N ILE A 338 12.87 14.37 -4.63
CA ILE A 338 12.41 15.71 -4.22
C ILE A 338 13.34 16.31 -3.15
N THR A 339 13.86 15.48 -2.25
CA THR A 339 14.69 15.95 -1.14
C THR A 339 16.16 15.74 -1.43
N THR A 340 16.99 16.72 -1.09
CA THR A 340 18.45 16.60 -1.10
C THR A 340 18.98 16.41 0.32
N GLY A 341 20.23 15.93 0.44
CA GLY A 341 20.92 15.84 1.71
C GLY A 341 22.40 16.18 1.53
N GLU A 342 23.03 16.67 2.60
CA GLU A 342 24.47 16.89 2.68
C GLU A 342 25.01 16.13 3.90
N LEU A 343 26.06 15.34 3.69
CA LEU A 343 26.70 14.51 4.70
C LEU A 343 28.14 14.98 4.89
N ARG A 344 28.56 15.15 6.14
CA ARG A 344 29.96 15.43 6.49
C ARG A 344 30.47 14.29 7.35
N PHE A 345 31.55 13.65 6.91
CA PHE A 345 32.22 12.60 7.67
C PHE A 345 33.42 13.18 8.40
N GLY A 346 33.47 12.94 9.70
CA GLY A 346 34.60 13.24 10.57
C GLY A 346 35.02 11.99 11.32
N LEU A 347 36.18 12.06 11.99
CA LEU A 347 36.61 11.02 12.91
C LEU A 347 35.97 11.27 14.29
N ALA A 348 35.64 10.21 15.01
CA ALA A 348 35.19 10.30 16.41
C ALA A 348 36.31 10.88 17.29
N GLU A 349 35.99 11.55 18.39
CA GLU A 349 36.99 12.22 19.24
C GLU A 349 38.11 11.27 19.73
N ASP A 350 37.75 10.02 20.00
CA ASP A 350 38.62 8.96 20.52
C ASP A 350 39.16 8.02 19.42
N TRP A 351 39.05 8.38 18.13
CA TRP A 351 39.46 7.53 17.01
C TRP A 351 40.90 7.02 17.12
N ARG A 352 41.81 7.82 17.69
CA ARG A 352 43.22 7.43 17.89
C ARG A 352 43.37 6.28 18.88
N HIS A 353 42.60 6.33 19.97
CA HIS A 353 42.58 5.24 20.95
C HIS A 353 41.97 3.98 20.32
N GLN A 354 40.86 4.11 19.60
CA GLN A 354 40.23 2.99 18.87
C GLN A 354 41.15 2.37 17.81
N ALA A 355 41.96 3.20 17.14
CA ALA A 355 42.93 2.76 16.12
C ALA A 355 44.27 2.28 16.71
N GLY A 356 44.44 2.27 18.04
CA GLY A 356 45.69 1.90 18.69
C GLY A 356 46.85 2.87 18.45
N CYS A 357 46.55 4.08 17.96
CA CYS A 357 47.53 5.16 17.85
C CYS A 357 47.79 5.73 19.25
N GLN A 358 48.79 5.20 19.95
CA GLN A 358 49.30 5.79 21.19
C GLN A 358 49.73 7.24 20.93
N HIS A 359 49.49 8.12 21.90
CA HIS A 359 50.07 9.47 21.91
C HIS A 359 51.58 9.36 21.63
N PRO A 360 52.13 9.98 20.57
CA PRO A 360 53.51 10.42 20.68
C PRO A 360 53.48 11.38 21.87
N HIS A 361 54.28 11.04 22.88
CA HIS A 361 54.55 11.87 24.04
C HIS A 361 54.39 13.36 23.70
N ALA A 362 53.57 14.06 24.49
CA ALA A 362 53.79 15.48 24.68
C ALA A 362 55.23 15.61 25.19
N ALA A 363 56.15 15.86 24.26
CA ALA A 363 57.46 16.36 24.58
C ALA A 363 57.24 17.77 25.12
N GLU A 364 57.72 18.00 26.35
CA GLU A 364 58.09 19.33 26.83
C GLU A 364 59.08 19.99 25.86
#